data_AF-Q5V102-F1
#
_entry.id   AF-Q5V102-F1
#
_cell.length_a   1.000
_cell.length_b   1.000
_cell.length_c   1.000
_cell.angle_alpha   90.00
_cell.angle_beta   90.00
_cell.angle_gamma   90.00
#
_symmetry.space_group_name_H-M   'P 1'
#
loop_
_entity.id
_entity.type
_entity.pdbx_description
1 polymer ?
#
loop_
_entity_poly.entity_id
_entity_poly.type
_entity_poly.pdbx_seq_one_letter_code
_entity_poly.pdbx_strand_id
1 'polypeptide(L)'
;MDSMLGYRSKRVGTPAARLDDAVMWLPARLSALLLALACGSPRSVTRARAWLDGVPSPNSGWPMGTAAAALDVRLEKPGVYVLNPARGLPDVATAQRSVTRVGVAGVLAYVLAALGVVAWF
;
A
#
# COMPACT_ATOMS: atom_id res chain seq x y z
N MET A 1 21.82 6.14 7.97
CA MET A 1 22.53 4.88 8.26
C MET A 1 22.18 3.92 7.15
N ASP A 2 23.22 3.53 6.42
CA ASP A 2 23.19 2.76 5.19
C ASP A 2 22.78 1.30 5.47
N SER A 3 21.63 0.89 4.93
CA SER A 3 21.01 -0.43 5.13
C SER A 3 21.21 -1.35 3.93
N MET A 4 22.44 -1.41 3.42
CA MET A 4 22.86 -2.34 2.36
C MET A 4 23.71 -3.53 2.83
N LEU A 5 23.62 -3.93 4.10
CA LEU A 5 24.26 -5.16 4.60
C LEU A 5 23.21 -6.24 4.90
N GLY A 6 22.88 -7.05 3.89
CA GLY A 6 22.08 -8.25 4.14
C GLY A 6 21.23 -8.79 3.00
N TYR A 7 21.53 -8.52 1.71
CA TYR A 7 20.92 -9.30 0.63
C TYR A 7 21.54 -10.70 0.57
N ARG A 8 21.11 -11.57 1.48
CA ARG A 8 21.13 -13.03 1.26
C ARG A 8 19.72 -13.46 0.91
N SER A 9 19.59 -13.90 -0.32
CA SER A 9 18.56 -14.81 -0.81
C SER A 9 18.17 -15.86 0.25
N LYS A 10 17.17 -15.56 1.07
CA LYS A 10 16.50 -16.57 1.90
C LYS A 10 15.00 -16.54 1.65
N ARG A 11 14.59 -17.40 0.72
CA ARG A 11 13.32 -18.12 0.81
C ARG A 11 13.39 -18.93 2.11
N VAL A 12 12.72 -18.44 3.16
CA VAL A 12 12.04 -19.11 4.29
C VAL A 12 12.12 -18.14 5.48
N GLY A 13 10.98 -17.52 5.79
CA GLY A 13 10.84 -16.46 6.78
C GLY A 13 11.36 -16.84 8.17
N THR A 14 12.22 -15.99 8.71
CA THR A 14 12.56 -15.97 10.13
C THR A 14 11.31 -15.64 10.95
N PRO A 15 11.20 -16.11 12.22
CA PRO A 15 10.10 -15.72 13.11
C PRO A 15 9.88 -14.20 13.19
N ALA A 16 10.98 -13.43 13.09
CA ALA A 16 10.95 -11.97 13.04
C ALA A 16 10.19 -11.44 11.80
N ALA A 17 10.38 -12.02 10.61
CA ALA A 17 9.68 -11.59 9.41
C ALA A 17 8.17 -11.89 9.48
N ARG A 18 7.78 -13.00 10.12
CA ARG A 18 6.36 -13.34 10.33
C ARG A 18 5.69 -12.44 11.35
N LEU A 19 6.40 -12.05 12.40
CA LEU A 19 5.91 -11.11 13.40
C LEU A 19 5.75 -9.71 12.80
N ASP A 20 6.73 -9.26 12.01
CA ASP A 20 6.66 -7.99 11.29
C ASP A 20 5.45 -7.97 10.34
N ASP A 21 5.23 -9.05 9.59
CA ASP A 21 4.04 -9.17 8.75
C ASP A 21 2.72 -9.15 9.55
N ALA A 22 2.69 -9.72 10.76
CA ALA A 22 1.50 -9.68 11.61
C ALA A 22 1.23 -8.26 12.16
N VAL A 23 2.28 -7.56 12.59
CA VAL A 23 2.19 -6.16 13.05
C VAL A 23 1.76 -5.25 11.91
N MET A 24 2.29 -5.46 10.71
CA MET A 24 1.98 -4.68 9.52
C MET A 24 0.62 -5.02 8.90
N TRP A 25 -0.10 -6.02 9.44
CA TRP A 25 -1.42 -6.37 8.94
C TRP A 25 -2.39 -5.19 9.06
N LEU A 26 -2.54 -4.63 10.27
CA LEU A 26 -3.49 -3.55 10.55
C LEU A 26 -3.10 -2.24 9.81
N PRO A 27 -1.85 -1.73 9.91
CA PRO A 27 -1.42 -0.55 9.18
C PRO A 27 -1.66 -0.67 7.68
N ALA A 28 -1.40 -1.82 7.06
CA ALA A 28 -1.57 -2.00 5.62
C ALA A 28 -3.05 -1.87 5.18
N ARG A 29 -3.99 -2.44 5.93
CA ARG A 29 -5.43 -2.34 5.62
C ARG A 29 -5.91 -0.91 5.85
N LEU A 30 -5.45 -0.29 6.93
CA LEU A 30 -5.77 1.10 7.23
C LEU A 30 -5.25 2.04 6.14
N SER A 31 -4.01 1.87 5.68
CA SER A 31 -3.44 2.63 4.56
C SER A 31 -4.27 2.47 3.29
N ALA A 32 -4.73 1.26 2.96
CA ALA A 32 -5.62 1.04 1.82
C ALA A 32 -6.95 1.82 1.97
N LEU A 33 -7.58 1.77 3.14
CA LEU A 33 -8.83 2.51 3.40
C LEU A 33 -8.63 4.02 3.31
N LEU A 34 -7.55 4.55 3.89
CA LEU A 34 -7.24 5.98 3.86
C LEU A 34 -6.90 6.46 2.45
N LEU A 35 -6.21 5.64 1.65
CA LEU A 35 -5.95 5.94 0.23
C LEU A 35 -7.25 5.97 -0.58
N ALA A 36 -8.14 4.99 -0.36
CA ALA A 36 -9.44 4.95 -1.02
C ALA A 36 -10.28 6.19 -0.67
N LEU A 37 -10.25 6.62 0.58
CA LEU A 37 -10.92 7.83 1.05
C LEU A 37 -10.29 9.09 0.44
N ALA A 38 -8.95 9.23 0.50
CA ALA A 38 -8.23 10.37 -0.03
C ALA A 38 -8.42 10.54 -1.55
N CYS A 39 -8.61 9.45 -2.28
CA CYS A 39 -8.90 9.46 -3.72
C CYS A 39 -10.40 9.56 -4.05
N GLY A 40 -11.30 9.55 -3.06
CA GLY A 40 -12.75 9.55 -3.30
C GLY A 40 -13.25 8.29 -4.01
N SER A 41 -12.55 7.16 -3.86
CA SER A 41 -12.85 5.90 -4.55
C SER A 41 -12.95 4.73 -3.56
N PRO A 42 -14.04 4.60 -2.78
CA PRO A 42 -14.17 3.54 -1.77
C PRO A 42 -14.11 2.12 -2.34
N ARG A 43 -14.56 1.93 -3.59
CA ARG A 43 -14.53 0.65 -4.30
C ARG A 43 -13.13 0.24 -4.77
N SER A 44 -12.12 1.11 -4.65
CA SER A 44 -10.74 0.78 -5.04
C SER A 44 -10.16 -0.35 -4.20
N VAL A 45 -10.48 -0.42 -2.90
CA VAL A 45 -10.02 -1.49 -1.99
C VAL A 45 -10.56 -2.85 -2.43
N THR A 46 -11.84 -2.92 -2.83
CA THR A 46 -12.45 -4.18 -3.27
C THR A 46 -11.96 -4.58 -4.65
N ARG A 47 -11.79 -3.63 -5.57
CA ARG A 47 -11.16 -3.86 -6.90
C ARG A 47 -9.73 -4.40 -6.76
N ALA A 48 -8.96 -3.88 -5.81
CA ALA A 48 -7.57 -4.29 -5.58
C ALA A 48 -7.43 -5.78 -5.28
N ARG A 49 -8.43 -6.40 -4.64
CA ARG A 49 -8.40 -7.83 -4.24
C ARG A 49 -8.08 -8.76 -5.41
N ALA A 50 -8.52 -8.41 -6.62
CA ALA A 50 -8.29 -9.21 -7.83
C ALA A 50 -6.81 -9.35 -8.23
N TRP A 51 -5.90 -8.58 -7.64
CA TRP A 51 -4.47 -8.57 -8.01
C TRP A 51 -3.53 -8.90 -6.86
N LEU A 52 -4.05 -9.13 -5.65
CA LEU A 52 -3.21 -9.29 -4.45
C LEU A 52 -2.52 -10.65 -4.39
N ASP A 53 -3.11 -11.69 -4.97
CA ASP A 53 -2.57 -13.06 -4.94
C ASP A 53 -1.21 -13.17 -5.65
N GLY A 54 -0.92 -12.24 -6.58
CA GLY A 54 0.38 -12.15 -7.26
C GLY A 54 1.46 -11.38 -6.47
N VAL A 55 1.12 -10.74 -5.36
CA VAL A 55 2.06 -9.91 -4.58
C VAL A 55 2.72 -10.76 -3.50
N PRO A 56 4.07 -10.86 -3.45
CA PRO A 56 4.75 -11.72 -2.47
C PRO A 56 4.49 -11.37 -1.00
N SER A 57 4.19 -10.10 -0.71
CA SER A 57 3.85 -9.63 0.65
C SER A 57 2.33 -9.52 0.81
N PRO A 58 1.74 -10.16 1.84
CA PRO A 58 0.31 -10.11 2.11
C PRO A 58 -0.16 -8.74 2.63
N ASN A 59 0.78 -7.83 2.91
CA ASN A 59 0.52 -6.52 3.48
C ASN A 59 0.67 -5.42 2.42
N SER A 60 1.81 -5.37 1.72
CA SER A 60 2.10 -4.26 0.81
C SER A 60 1.17 -4.22 -0.41
N GLY A 61 0.60 -5.36 -0.80
CA GLY A 61 -0.34 -5.44 -1.92
C GLY A 61 -1.58 -4.57 -1.74
N TRP A 62 -2.12 -4.45 -0.52
CA TRP A 62 -3.35 -3.70 -0.25
C TRP A 62 -3.25 -2.21 -0.60
N PRO A 63 -2.31 -1.42 -0.04
CA PRO A 63 -2.18 -0.01 -0.39
C PRO A 63 -1.78 0.20 -1.85
N MET A 64 -0.89 -0.64 -2.41
CA MET A 64 -0.47 -0.50 -3.81
C MET A 64 -1.60 -0.82 -4.79
N GLY A 65 -2.32 -1.93 -4.59
CA GLY A 65 -3.44 -2.32 -5.43
C GLY A 65 -4.60 -1.32 -5.34
N THR A 66 -4.83 -0.77 -4.14
CA THR A 66 -5.82 0.29 -3.94
C THR A 66 -5.43 1.56 -4.70
N ALA A 67 -4.16 1.99 -4.61
CA ALA A 67 -3.67 3.14 -5.37
C ALA A 67 -3.81 2.93 -6.89
N ALA A 68 -3.43 1.74 -7.40
CA ALA A 68 -3.59 1.37 -8.81
C ALA A 68 -5.06 1.42 -9.25
N ALA A 69 -5.99 0.91 -8.44
CA ALA A 69 -7.43 0.95 -8.72
C ALA A 69 -8.01 2.38 -8.62
N ALA A 70 -7.58 3.17 -7.64
CA ALA A 70 -8.13 4.49 -7.36
C ALA A 70 -7.67 5.54 -8.38
N LEU A 71 -6.41 5.45 -8.83
CA LEU A 71 -5.82 6.34 -9.83
C LEU A 71 -6.04 5.83 -11.27
N ASP A 72 -6.62 4.65 -11.42
CA ASP A 72 -6.86 3.95 -12.69
C ASP A 72 -5.60 3.75 -13.55
N VAL A 73 -4.48 3.41 -12.90
CA VAL A 73 -3.18 3.15 -13.53
C VAL A 73 -2.67 1.76 -13.23
N ARG A 74 -1.75 1.27 -14.06
CA ARG A 74 -0.98 0.05 -13.82
C ARG A 74 0.22 0.34 -12.94
N LEU A 75 0.39 -0.47 -11.90
CA LEU A 75 1.62 -0.51 -11.11
C LEU A 75 2.25 -1.89 -11.26
N GLU A 76 3.53 -1.96 -11.60
CA GLU A 76 4.20 -3.23 -11.82
C GLU A 76 5.58 -3.25 -11.17
N LYS A 77 5.97 -4.45 -10.73
CA LYS A 77 7.34 -4.76 -10.38
C LYS A 77 7.82 -5.81 -11.40
N PRO A 78 8.75 -5.47 -12.31
CA PRO A 78 9.20 -6.37 -13.36
C PRO A 78 9.61 -7.74 -12.81
N GLY A 79 9.07 -8.80 -13.39
CA GLY A 79 9.33 -10.19 -12.99
C GLY A 79 8.70 -10.62 -11.66
N VAL A 80 7.84 -9.80 -11.05
CA VAL A 80 7.22 -10.13 -9.75
C VAL A 80 5.69 -10.02 -9.77
N TYR A 81 5.12 -8.85 -10.04
CA TYR A 81 3.67 -8.66 -10.03
C TYR A 81 3.24 -7.50 -10.93
N VAL A 82 1.96 -7.52 -11.31
CA VAL A 82 1.27 -6.44 -12.04
C VAL A 82 -0.07 -6.19 -11.37
N LEU A 83 -0.32 -4.93 -10.99
CA LEU A 83 -1.56 -4.45 -10.39
C LEU A 83 -2.30 -3.61 -11.44
N ASN A 84 -3.60 -3.86 -11.59
CA ASN A 84 -4.45 -3.23 -12.60
C ASN A 84 -3.91 -3.39 -14.05
N PRO A 85 -3.71 -4.63 -14.53
CA PRO A 85 -3.05 -4.90 -15.82
C PRO A 85 -3.83 -4.37 -17.04
N ALA A 86 -5.13 -4.11 -16.90
CA ALA A 86 -5.97 -3.56 -17.96
C ALA A 86 -5.74 -2.05 -18.22
N ARG A 87 -4.77 -1.43 -17.55
CA ARG A 87 -4.44 0.00 -17.66
C ARG A 87 -2.99 0.21 -18.10
N GLY A 88 -2.71 1.45 -18.53
CA GLY A 88 -1.37 1.92 -18.85
C GLY A 88 -0.58 2.31 -17.61
N LEU A 89 0.74 2.42 -17.76
CA LEU A 89 1.61 3.00 -16.73
C LEU A 89 1.23 4.47 -16.49
N PRO A 90 1.42 4.99 -15.26
CA PRO A 90 1.12 6.37 -14.94
C PRO A 90 1.99 7.34 -15.77
N ASP A 91 1.37 8.41 -16.25
CA ASP A 91 2.09 9.57 -16.78
C ASP A 91 2.57 10.49 -15.64
N VAL A 92 3.36 11.50 -16.00
CA VAL A 92 3.91 12.47 -15.02
C VAL A 92 2.80 13.20 -14.27
N ALA A 93 1.73 13.59 -14.95
CA ALA A 93 0.61 14.28 -14.34
C ALA A 93 -0.12 13.40 -13.31
N THR A 94 -0.30 12.11 -13.59
CA THR A 94 -0.88 11.16 -12.64
C THR A 94 0.05 10.89 -11.48
N ALA A 95 1.36 10.79 -11.72
CA ALA A 95 2.35 10.66 -10.66
C ALA A 95 2.30 11.87 -9.71
N GLN A 96 2.25 13.10 -10.22
CA GLN A 96 2.11 14.31 -9.40
C GLN A 96 0.81 14.33 -8.59
N ARG A 97 -0.33 14.01 -9.22
CA ARG A 97 -1.62 13.89 -8.51
C ARG A 97 -1.56 12.82 -7.42
N SER A 98 -0.87 11.71 -7.68
CA SER A 98 -0.74 10.61 -6.72
C SER A 98 -0.02 11.04 -5.45
N VAL A 99 1.04 11.86 -5.57
CA VAL A 99 1.77 12.42 -4.42
C VAL A 99 0.86 13.23 -3.50
N THR A 100 0.02 14.10 -4.07
CA THR A 100 -0.95 14.86 -3.27
C THR A 100 -1.94 13.96 -2.54
N ARG A 101 -2.47 12.92 -3.22
CA ARG A 101 -3.44 11.99 -2.63
C ARG A 101 -2.84 11.13 -1.53
N VAL A 102 -1.60 10.66 -1.72
CA VAL A 102 -0.84 9.96 -0.69
C VAL A 102 -0.56 10.88 0.49
N GLY A 103 -0.23 12.15 0.24
CA GLY A 103 -0.06 13.17 1.29
C GLY A 103 -1.33 13.36 2.12
N VAL A 104 -2.49 13.48 1.47
CA VAL A 104 -3.80 13.55 2.16
C VAL A 104 -4.06 12.30 3.00
N ALA A 105 -3.81 11.10 2.46
CA ALA A 105 -3.95 9.86 3.21
C ALA A 105 -3.01 9.82 4.43
N GLY A 106 -1.79 10.35 4.30
CA GLY A 106 -0.84 10.51 5.40
C GLY A 106 -1.33 11.45 6.49
N VAL A 107 -1.87 12.62 6.12
CA VAL A 107 -2.49 13.55 7.08
C VAL A 107 -3.65 12.89 7.81
N LEU A 108 -4.53 12.20 7.10
CA LEU A 108 -5.64 11.47 7.71
C LEU A 108 -5.16 10.39 8.69
N ALA A 109 -4.06 9.69 8.37
CA ALA A 109 -3.45 8.72 9.28
C ALA A 109 -2.95 9.38 10.57
N TYR A 110 -2.27 10.54 10.47
CA TYR A 110 -1.80 11.28 11.64
C TYR A 110 -2.96 11.80 12.50
N VAL A 111 -4.02 12.33 11.88
CA VAL A 111 -5.22 12.78 12.59
C VAL A 111 -5.87 11.61 13.34
N LEU A 112 -6.04 10.46 12.68
CA LEU A 112 -6.62 9.28 13.30
C LEU A 112 -5.77 8.79 14.49
N ALA A 113 -4.45 8.77 14.33
CA ALA A 113 -3.53 8.40 15.41
C ALA A 113 -3.63 9.38 16.60
N ALA A 114 -3.66 10.70 16.32
CA ALA A 114 -3.81 11.72 17.36
C ALA A 114 -5.13 11.59 18.11
N LEU A 115 -6.25 11.35 17.41
CA LEU A 115 -7.55 11.10 18.03
C LEU A 115 -7.55 9.84 18.89
N GLY A 116 -6.90 8.76 18.43
CA GLY A 116 -6.75 7.53 19.21
C GLY A 116 -5.96 7.75 20.50
N VAL A 117 -4.91 8.58 20.45
CA VAL A 117 -4.15 8.97 21.65
C VAL A 117 -5.01 9.79 22.60
N VAL A 118 -5.74 10.80 22.11
CA VAL A 118 -6.61 11.64 22.95
C VAL A 118 -7.72 10.82 23.60
N ALA A 119 -8.33 9.87 22.88
CA ALA A 119 -9.39 9.01 23.41
C ALA A 119 -8.89 7.97 24.44
N TRP A 120 -7.57 7.79 24.57
CA TRP A 120 -6.96 6.89 25.56
C TRP A 120 -6.73 7.58 26.91
N PHE A 121 -6.67 8.92 26.92
CA PHE A 121 -6.56 9.75 28.12
C PHE A 121 -7.94 10.19 28.61
#